data_AF-A0A0Q9WXZ1-F1
#
_entry.id   AF-A0A0Q9WXZ1-F1
#
_cell.length_a   1.000
_cell.length_b   1.000
_cell.length_c   1.000
_cell.angle_alpha   90.00
_cell.angle_beta   90.00
_cell.angle_gamma   90.00
#
_symmetry.space_group_name_H-M   'P 1'
#
loop_
_entity.id
_entity.type
_entity.pdbx_description
1 polymer ?
#
loop_
_entity_poly.entity_id
_entity_poly.type
_entity_poly.pdbx_seq_one_letter_code
_entity_poly.pdbx_strand_id
1 'polypeptide(L)'
;MPCFQQEKSLEFCLKKKNSGRDALTPKVLRARPIRFHGLFGMGYASQHLIVDEKWTPQSLTDQFSGMTGLLTRRIIYKHHEKKANRLRLLKLSKRLKAECFDGHIKLKNISSGNNLHTIRNYLNDHIDMQRLYRQMPIHLIVDNINQRTFVMRKERDRLEFRLGQLKHEYKTLLRERCNLENLMKYENYYVLEEETASRILMKKIENSNVRLKAIRNINTTYKKMIQVLLQDEIFYEPILRSLDDDMTDQALLIRHILYLGMPAIAKFKDLNREFQLLEEKARLNLQDKIQMLASLQQQQPKFVNQRTAVETKEIPSANPRRYVRQTYSMERLKLQLQSIEKTIKELKLVTLCSQAKEIYPQFKSQVESNVLLHRKIEHHTQALNALRSKMNSASVLEGVLINNLSEEEINRLNYIDVLKATLKNDEEFEKSSVEYLIDQSHVYTMFRFNVWNLYEILRHVDRNPKTFRTTYPNSYLKLPLLKFEMLEAFAVPPEVFEVDVEILMNTLKRKVYKLMKGYSDKMLPSLKKSKQEYHEKFLATFEQREAYNEDDQHMTIGGDLLEDTKVNMNVPNRKQIKAQSARIVENAIRREES
;
A
#
# COMPACT_ATOMS: atom_id res chain seq x y z
N MET A 1 17.93 -2.64 -28.03
CA MET A 1 18.45 -2.78 -29.41
C MET A 1 18.53 -1.39 -30.00
N PRO A 2 19.69 -0.94 -30.48
CA PRO A 2 19.89 0.47 -30.83
C PRO A 2 19.91 0.68 -32.34
N CYS A 3 19.23 1.72 -32.82
CA CYS A 3 19.42 2.35 -34.12
C CYS A 3 19.22 3.86 -33.91
N PHE A 4 20.32 4.61 -33.88
CA PHE A 4 20.71 5.64 -34.85
C PHE A 4 20.19 7.04 -34.55
N GLN A 5 21.10 7.89 -34.05
CA GLN A 5 21.10 9.33 -34.29
C GLN A 5 22.49 9.70 -34.79
N GLN A 6 22.54 9.88 -36.10
CA GLN A 6 23.69 10.38 -36.83
C GLN A 6 23.26 11.72 -37.40
N GLU A 7 23.56 12.81 -36.69
CA GLU A 7 23.53 14.14 -37.29
C GLU A 7 24.77 14.32 -38.15
N LYS A 8 24.54 14.61 -39.43
CA LYS A 8 25.53 15.08 -40.38
C LYS A 8 25.93 16.52 -40.01
N SER A 9 27.16 16.71 -39.54
CA SER A 9 27.90 17.96 -39.71
C SER A 9 29.04 17.70 -40.70
N LEU A 10 28.69 17.52 -41.97
CA LEU A 10 29.63 17.63 -43.08
C LEU A 10 29.67 19.08 -43.57
N GLU A 11 30.12 19.99 -42.72
CA GLU A 11 30.85 21.18 -43.18
C GLU A 11 32.32 20.80 -43.32
N PHE A 12 32.60 19.98 -44.34
CA PHE A 12 33.96 19.77 -44.78
C PHE A 12 34.43 21.07 -45.45
N CYS A 13 35.08 21.91 -44.66
CA CYS A 13 35.73 23.13 -45.11
C CYS A 13 36.94 22.75 -46.00
N LEU A 14 36.69 22.46 -47.28
CA LEU A 14 37.71 22.45 -48.32
C LEU A 14 38.14 23.91 -48.54
N LYS A 15 39.19 24.35 -47.84
CA LYS A 15 39.98 25.52 -48.26
C LYS A 15 40.69 25.19 -49.58
N LYS A 16 39.96 25.33 -50.70
CA LYS A 16 40.57 25.51 -52.02
C LYS A 16 41.16 26.92 -52.08
N LYS A 17 42.45 27.01 -52.36
CA LYS A 17 43.12 28.23 -52.80
C LYS A 17 42.36 28.83 -53.99
N ASN A 18 41.76 29.99 -53.81
CA ASN A 18 41.31 30.82 -54.93
C ASN A 18 42.51 31.60 -55.45
N SER A 19 43.09 31.14 -56.56
CA SER A 19 43.93 31.99 -57.41
C SER A 19 43.04 33.04 -58.09
N GLY A 20 43.43 34.31 -57.96
CA GLY A 20 42.92 35.52 -58.64
C GLY A 20 41.66 35.36 -59.51
N ARG A 21 40.49 35.54 -58.92
CA ARG A 21 39.26 35.87 -59.65
C ARG A 21 38.58 37.06 -58.97
N ASP A 22 38.11 38.00 -59.77
CA ASP A 22 37.55 39.28 -59.34
C ASP A 22 36.48 39.11 -58.25
N ALA A 23 36.65 39.86 -57.15
CA ALA A 23 35.81 39.81 -55.96
C ALA A 23 34.32 40.16 -56.19
N LEU A 24 33.97 40.65 -57.38
CA LEU A 24 32.61 41.06 -57.78
C LEU A 24 31.84 39.97 -58.54
N THR A 25 32.47 38.86 -58.91
CA THR A 25 31.77 37.75 -59.59
C THR A 25 31.15 36.80 -58.56
N PRO A 26 29.82 36.62 -58.54
CA PRO A 26 29.20 35.63 -57.66
C PRO A 26 29.73 34.23 -58.00
N LYS A 27 30.14 33.48 -56.99
CA LYS A 27 30.68 32.12 -57.12
C LYS A 27 29.70 31.25 -57.93
N VAL A 28 30.16 30.66 -59.04
CA VAL A 28 29.34 29.76 -59.86
C VAL A 28 28.95 28.55 -59.02
N LEU A 29 27.67 28.45 -58.67
CA LEU A 29 27.14 27.34 -57.89
C LEU A 29 26.88 26.13 -58.78
N ARG A 30 27.40 24.97 -58.36
CA ARG A 30 26.99 23.66 -58.87
C ARG A 30 25.97 23.12 -57.89
N ALA A 31 24.82 22.66 -58.40
CA ALA A 31 23.78 22.05 -57.57
C ALA A 31 24.38 20.96 -56.67
N ARG A 32 23.98 20.93 -55.40
CA ARG A 32 24.45 19.92 -54.46
C ARG A 32 24.07 18.52 -54.93
N PRO A 33 24.96 17.53 -54.76
CA PRO A 33 24.62 16.17 -55.09
C PRO A 33 23.50 15.66 -54.18
N ILE A 34 22.42 15.17 -54.80
CA ILE A 34 21.19 14.63 -54.18
C ILE A 34 21.45 13.67 -53.00
N ARG A 35 22.61 12.99 -52.97
CA ARG A 35 23.02 12.04 -51.92
C ARG A 35 23.20 12.65 -50.53
N PHE A 36 23.51 13.94 -50.44
CA PHE A 36 23.71 14.63 -49.15
C PHE A 36 22.45 15.34 -48.65
N HIS A 37 21.44 15.47 -49.51
CA HIS A 37 20.16 16.07 -49.17
C HIS A 37 19.43 15.22 -48.10
N GLY A 38 18.79 15.88 -47.14
CA GLY A 38 18.08 15.22 -46.04
C GLY A 38 16.87 14.43 -46.54
N LEU A 39 16.12 14.99 -47.50
CA LEU A 39 14.96 14.33 -48.13
C LEU A 39 15.31 13.27 -49.20
N PHE A 40 16.30 13.52 -50.07
CA PHE A 40 16.55 12.70 -51.26
C PHE A 40 17.81 11.81 -51.18
N GLY A 41 18.55 11.87 -50.07
CA GLY A 41 19.76 11.07 -49.88
C GLY A 41 19.44 9.63 -49.49
N MET A 42 19.94 8.65 -50.24
CA MET A 42 19.69 7.19 -50.08
C MET A 42 19.61 6.65 -48.63
N GLY A 43 20.41 7.16 -47.68
CA GLY A 43 20.39 6.68 -46.29
C GLY A 43 19.19 7.17 -45.46
N TYR A 44 18.61 8.31 -45.81
CA TYR A 44 17.33 8.77 -45.26
C TYR A 44 16.19 8.28 -46.12
N ALA A 45 16.42 8.27 -47.43
CA ALA A 45 15.52 7.71 -48.40
C ALA A 45 15.13 6.27 -48.02
N SER A 46 16.02 5.41 -47.48
CA SER A 46 15.70 4.02 -47.07
C SER A 46 14.76 3.93 -45.88
N GLN A 47 14.90 4.86 -44.94
CA GLN A 47 13.98 5.06 -43.82
C GLN A 47 12.68 5.74 -44.29
N HIS A 48 12.73 6.39 -45.46
CA HIS A 48 11.60 6.80 -46.30
C HIS A 48 11.19 5.72 -47.36
N LEU A 49 11.69 4.47 -47.27
CA LEU A 49 11.57 3.35 -48.25
C LEU A 49 12.34 3.41 -49.61
N ILE A 50 13.60 3.85 -49.62
CA ILE A 50 14.49 4.01 -50.80
C ILE A 50 15.97 3.64 -50.44
N VAL A 51 16.42 2.38 -50.60
CA VAL A 51 17.68 1.79 -50.05
C VAL A 51 18.92 1.87 -50.96
N ASP A 52 20.16 1.88 -50.39
CA ASP A 52 21.39 1.29 -51.03
C ASP A 52 22.53 0.87 -50.04
N GLU A 53 23.34 -0.11 -50.47
CA GLU A 53 24.11 -1.15 -49.75
C GLU A 53 25.52 -0.79 -49.21
N LYS A 54 25.90 0.49 -49.06
CA LYS A 54 27.34 0.86 -48.91
C LYS A 54 27.89 1.07 -47.50
N TRP A 55 27.19 0.68 -46.43
CA TRP A 55 27.69 0.79 -45.06
C TRP A 55 28.42 -0.48 -44.62
N THR A 56 29.75 -0.42 -44.47
CA THR A 56 30.55 -1.62 -44.15
C THR A 56 30.84 -1.78 -42.63
N PRO A 57 30.69 -2.99 -42.07
CA PRO A 57 30.83 -3.31 -40.64
C PRO A 57 32.15 -2.92 -39.95
N GLN A 58 33.22 -2.64 -40.71
CA GLN A 58 34.53 -2.31 -40.17
C GLN A 58 34.57 -1.05 -39.30
N SER A 59 33.69 -0.06 -39.55
CA SER A 59 33.70 1.18 -38.77
C SER A 59 33.12 1.00 -37.35
N LEU A 60 32.37 -0.08 -37.13
CA LEU A 60 31.76 -0.40 -35.83
C LEU A 60 32.80 -1.06 -34.92
N THR A 61 33.64 -1.93 -35.47
CA THR A 61 34.74 -2.61 -34.77
C THR A 61 35.76 -1.65 -34.16
N ASP A 62 36.08 -0.55 -34.84
CA ASP A 62 37.05 0.43 -34.34
C ASP A 62 36.55 1.15 -33.07
N GLN A 63 35.25 1.40 -32.95
CA GLN A 63 34.68 2.08 -31.79
C GLN A 63 34.58 1.19 -30.54
N PHE A 64 34.44 -0.14 -30.68
CA PHE A 64 34.36 -1.05 -29.53
C PHE A 64 35.72 -1.41 -28.92
N SER A 65 36.82 -1.14 -29.64
CA SER A 65 38.20 -1.44 -29.21
C SER A 65 38.62 -0.70 -27.91
N GLY A 66 38.12 0.52 -27.69
CA GLY A 66 38.41 1.32 -26.50
C GLY A 66 37.75 0.79 -25.22
N MET A 67 36.57 0.16 -25.34
CA MET A 67 35.83 -0.38 -24.20
C MET A 67 36.45 -1.67 -23.65
N THR A 68 37.04 -2.48 -24.53
CA THR A 68 37.84 -3.65 -24.15
C THR A 68 39.08 -3.29 -23.30
N GLY A 69 39.72 -2.16 -23.55
CA GLY A 69 40.88 -1.70 -22.79
C GLY A 69 40.58 -1.30 -21.33
N LEU A 70 39.36 -0.83 -21.05
CA LEU A 70 38.95 -0.48 -19.68
C LEU A 70 38.58 -1.73 -18.87
N LEU A 71 37.98 -2.74 -19.51
CA LEU A 71 37.62 -3.99 -18.86
C LEU A 71 38.85 -4.83 -18.47
N THR A 72 39.89 -4.85 -19.29
CA THR A 72 41.16 -5.52 -18.97
C THR A 72 41.86 -4.87 -17.77
N ARG A 73 41.84 -3.53 -17.69
CA ARG A 73 42.43 -2.79 -16.56
C ARG A 73 41.75 -3.09 -15.23
N ARG A 74 40.43 -3.29 -15.21
CA ARG A 74 39.66 -3.68 -14.01
C ARG A 74 40.02 -5.08 -13.48
N ILE A 75 40.28 -6.03 -14.37
CA ILE A 75 40.64 -7.42 -14.01
C ILE A 75 42.00 -7.44 -13.28
N ILE A 76 42.96 -6.64 -13.75
CA ILE A 76 44.29 -6.53 -13.14
C ILE A 76 44.20 -6.02 -11.69
N TYR A 77 43.44 -4.94 -11.45
CA TYR A 77 43.26 -4.41 -10.08
C TYR A 77 42.62 -5.42 -9.12
N LYS A 78 41.60 -6.16 -9.57
CA LYS A 78 40.95 -7.20 -8.75
C LYS A 78 41.90 -8.35 -8.39
N HIS A 79 42.87 -8.66 -9.24
CA HIS A 79 43.88 -9.69 -8.96
C HIS A 79 44.85 -9.24 -7.84
N HIS A 80 45.31 -7.99 -7.88
CA HIS A 80 46.18 -7.43 -6.84
C HIS A 80 45.50 -7.41 -5.47
N GLU A 81 44.21 -7.07 -5.42
CA GLU A 81 43.42 -7.07 -4.17
C GLU A 81 43.32 -8.47 -3.54
N LYS A 82 43.05 -9.50 -4.33
CA LYS A 82 43.01 -10.90 -3.85
C LYS A 82 44.37 -11.36 -3.31
N LYS A 83 45.48 -10.97 -3.97
CA LYS A 83 46.83 -11.33 -3.53
C LYS A 83 47.17 -10.69 -2.17
N ALA A 84 46.80 -9.43 -1.96
CA ALA A 84 47.00 -8.73 -0.69
C ALA A 84 46.24 -9.40 0.47
N ASN A 85 44.97 -9.76 0.24
CA ASN A 85 44.15 -10.43 1.25
C ASN A 85 44.69 -11.81 1.66
N ARG A 86 45.17 -12.61 0.70
CA ARG A 86 45.79 -13.92 0.99
C ARG A 86 47.04 -13.79 1.87
N LEU A 87 47.90 -12.80 1.60
CA LEU A 87 49.11 -12.56 2.39
C LEU A 87 48.77 -12.17 3.85
N ARG A 88 47.70 -11.39 4.05
CA ARG A 88 47.22 -11.03 5.39
C ARG A 88 46.78 -12.26 6.19
N LEU A 89 46.00 -13.16 5.57
CA LEU A 89 45.51 -14.38 6.22
C LEU A 89 46.65 -15.35 6.59
N LEU A 90 47.69 -15.46 5.74
CA LEU A 90 48.85 -16.30 6.04
C LEU A 90 49.64 -15.82 7.26
N LYS A 91 49.80 -14.50 7.44
CA LYS A 91 50.46 -13.93 8.64
C LYS A 91 49.68 -14.28 9.91
N LEU A 92 48.35 -14.19 9.86
CA LEU A 92 47.48 -14.50 10.99
C LEU A 92 47.56 -15.99 11.36
N SER A 93 47.52 -16.89 10.37
CA SER A 93 47.66 -18.33 10.61
C SER A 93 49.00 -18.72 11.26
N LYS A 94 50.11 -18.08 10.86
CA LYS A 94 51.42 -18.35 11.48
C LYS A 94 51.48 -17.95 12.95
N ARG A 95 50.86 -16.82 13.33
CA ARG A 95 50.78 -16.37 14.73
C ARG A 95 50.06 -17.41 15.59
N LEU A 96 48.88 -17.86 15.15
CA LEU A 96 48.08 -18.84 15.90
C LEU A 96 48.80 -20.17 16.09
N LYS A 97 49.58 -20.63 15.09
CA LYS A 97 50.36 -21.87 15.22
C LYS A 97 51.50 -21.75 16.25
N ALA A 98 52.13 -20.58 16.36
CA ALA A 98 53.18 -20.35 17.36
C ALA A 98 52.61 -20.39 18.79
N GLU A 99 51.44 -19.78 19.01
CA GLU A 99 50.75 -19.81 20.31
C GLU A 99 50.39 -21.25 20.75
N CYS A 100 49.93 -22.10 19.83
CA CYS A 100 49.66 -23.50 20.15
C CYS A 100 50.92 -24.30 20.50
N PHE A 101 52.04 -24.04 19.83
CA PHE A 101 53.31 -24.72 20.09
C PHE A 101 53.88 -24.35 21.47
N ASP A 102 53.82 -23.07 21.84
CA ASP A 102 54.22 -22.59 23.17
C ASP A 102 53.40 -23.22 24.30
N GLY A 103 52.09 -23.42 24.06
CA GLY A 103 51.23 -24.18 24.99
C GLY A 103 51.66 -25.63 25.15
N HIS A 104 52.10 -26.27 24.06
CA HIS A 104 52.49 -27.68 24.07
C HIS A 104 53.84 -27.93 24.75
N ILE A 105 54.79 -26.99 24.64
CA ILE A 105 56.08 -27.03 25.35
C ILE A 105 55.88 -26.93 26.86
N LYS A 106 55.00 -26.02 27.31
CA LYS A 106 54.66 -25.87 28.73
C LYS A 106 54.09 -27.16 29.32
N LEU A 107 53.28 -27.90 28.55
CA LEU A 107 52.72 -29.19 28.95
C LEU A 107 53.79 -30.29 29.06
N LYS A 108 54.72 -30.35 28.11
CA LYS A 108 55.79 -31.38 28.07
C LYS A 108 56.79 -31.24 29.22
N ASN A 109 57.11 -30.00 29.61
CA ASN A 109 58.01 -29.71 30.73
C ASN A 109 57.45 -30.18 32.09
N ILE A 110 56.12 -30.28 32.23
CA ILE A 110 55.46 -30.79 33.44
C ILE A 110 55.56 -32.32 33.53
N SER A 111 55.56 -33.01 32.39
CA SER A 111 55.56 -34.49 32.33
C SER A 111 56.92 -35.15 32.56
N SER A 112 58.03 -34.39 32.52
CA SER A 112 59.39 -34.95 32.43
C SER A 112 60.22 -34.86 33.73
N GLY A 113 59.69 -34.24 34.79
CA GLY A 113 60.39 -34.06 36.07
C GLY A 113 59.61 -34.60 37.28
N ASN A 114 60.32 -35.08 38.31
CA ASN A 114 59.73 -35.47 39.60
C ASN A 114 59.31 -34.24 40.41
N ASN A 115 58.32 -33.50 39.91
CA ASN A 115 57.93 -32.22 40.46
C ASN A 115 56.69 -32.34 41.36
N LEU A 116 56.76 -33.23 42.37
CA LEU A 116 55.74 -33.42 43.40
C LEU A 116 55.39 -32.10 44.11
N HIS A 117 56.37 -31.20 44.29
CA HIS A 117 56.15 -29.88 44.90
C HIS A 117 55.37 -28.92 44.00
N THR A 118 55.57 -28.94 42.68
CA THR A 118 54.79 -28.10 41.75
C THR A 118 53.36 -28.59 41.64
N ILE A 119 53.14 -29.90 41.64
CA ILE A 119 51.81 -30.52 41.67
C ILE A 119 51.11 -30.21 43.00
N ARG A 120 51.85 -30.20 44.12
CA ARG A 120 51.33 -29.78 45.42
C ARG A 120 50.85 -28.32 45.41
N ASN A 121 51.57 -27.43 44.72
CA ASN A 121 51.16 -26.04 44.50
C ASN A 121 49.97 -25.93 43.53
N TYR A 122 49.89 -26.77 42.50
CA TYR A 122 48.74 -26.79 41.58
C TYR A 122 47.47 -27.41 42.19
N LEU A 123 47.61 -28.29 43.19
CA LEU A 123 46.50 -28.94 43.91
C LEU A 123 46.18 -28.27 45.26
N ASN A 124 46.73 -27.10 45.55
CA ASN A 124 46.55 -26.43 46.85
C ASN A 124 45.09 -26.07 47.14
N ASP A 125 44.30 -25.81 46.09
CA ASP A 125 42.87 -25.46 46.21
C ASP A 125 41.99 -26.69 46.48
N HIS A 126 42.51 -27.91 46.32
CA HIS A 126 41.78 -29.17 46.49
C HIS A 126 42.47 -30.07 47.54
N ILE A 127 42.21 -29.74 48.81
CA ILE A 127 42.80 -30.39 50.01
C ILE A 127 42.51 -31.90 50.04
N ASP A 128 41.37 -32.34 49.52
CA ASP A 128 40.95 -33.74 49.42
C ASP A 128 41.84 -34.55 48.44
N MET A 129 42.12 -33.97 47.28
CA MET A 129 43.00 -34.57 46.26
C MET A 129 44.46 -34.60 46.70
N GLN A 130 44.89 -33.56 47.40
CA GLN A 130 46.25 -33.45 47.93
C GLN A 130 46.53 -34.52 49.01
N ARG A 131 45.52 -34.88 49.82
CA ARG A 131 45.62 -35.96 50.82
C ARG A 131 45.65 -37.34 50.16
N LEU A 132 44.78 -37.57 49.17
CA LEU A 132 44.63 -38.86 48.50
C LEU A 132 45.88 -39.26 47.68
N TYR A 133 46.53 -38.29 47.02
CA TYR A 133 47.63 -38.55 46.09
C TYR A 133 49.03 -38.33 46.68
N ARG A 134 49.14 -38.08 47.98
CA ARG A 134 50.40 -37.68 48.65
C ARG A 134 51.56 -38.66 48.50
N GLN A 135 51.29 -39.95 48.35
CA GLN A 135 52.30 -41.03 48.34
C GLN A 135 52.34 -41.80 47.01
N MET A 136 51.56 -41.40 46.00
CA MET A 136 51.51 -42.10 44.71
C MET A 136 52.56 -41.54 43.72
N PRO A 137 53.11 -42.37 42.83
CA PRO A 137 53.98 -41.89 41.76
C PRO A 137 53.18 -41.10 40.70
N ILE A 138 53.83 -40.11 40.08
CA ILE A 138 53.19 -39.08 39.24
C ILE A 138 52.33 -39.66 38.12
N HIS A 139 52.78 -40.72 37.45
CA HIS A 139 52.02 -41.36 36.36
C HIS A 139 50.67 -41.94 36.85
N LEU A 140 50.64 -42.57 38.04
CA LEU A 140 49.40 -43.09 38.63
C LEU A 140 48.49 -41.98 39.16
N ILE A 141 49.06 -40.87 39.65
CA ILE A 141 48.27 -39.69 40.04
C ILE A 141 47.57 -39.12 38.81
N VAL A 142 48.30 -38.95 37.71
CA VAL A 142 47.76 -38.43 36.46
C VAL A 142 46.68 -39.38 35.91
N ASP A 143 46.89 -40.69 35.93
CA ASP A 143 45.91 -41.67 35.46
C ASP A 143 44.65 -41.71 36.34
N ASN A 144 44.78 -41.65 37.66
CA ASN A 144 43.63 -41.59 38.58
C ASN A 144 42.86 -40.28 38.45
N ILE A 145 43.56 -39.15 38.31
CA ILE A 145 42.93 -37.86 38.02
C ILE A 145 42.24 -37.91 36.65
N ASN A 146 42.84 -38.51 35.63
CA ASN A 146 42.24 -38.66 34.31
C ASN A 146 41.00 -39.56 34.35
N GLN A 147 41.03 -40.67 35.09
CA GLN A 147 39.88 -41.57 35.27
C GLN A 147 38.76 -40.88 36.06
N ARG A 148 39.07 -40.24 37.20
CA ARG A 148 38.07 -39.48 37.99
C ARG A 148 37.48 -38.33 37.17
N THR A 149 38.32 -37.62 36.41
CA THR A 149 37.88 -36.55 35.51
C THR A 149 37.03 -37.10 34.38
N PHE A 150 37.35 -38.27 33.83
CA PHE A 150 36.55 -38.93 32.82
C PHE A 150 35.16 -39.33 33.36
N VAL A 151 35.10 -39.91 34.57
CA VAL A 151 33.83 -40.25 35.23
C VAL A 151 33.01 -38.99 35.51
N MET A 152 33.64 -37.95 36.06
CA MET A 152 32.97 -36.67 36.35
C MET A 152 32.52 -35.95 35.06
N ARG A 153 33.30 -36.03 33.98
CA ARG A 153 32.90 -35.52 32.65
C ARG A 153 31.71 -36.31 32.12
N LYS A 154 31.73 -37.64 32.19
CA LYS A 154 30.61 -38.49 31.76
C LYS A 154 29.32 -38.19 32.54
N GLU A 155 29.41 -38.03 33.86
CA GLU A 155 28.25 -37.65 34.68
C GLU A 155 27.78 -36.23 34.38
N ARG A 156 28.71 -35.28 34.16
CA ARG A 156 28.36 -33.94 33.72
C ARG A 156 27.65 -33.96 32.38
N ASP A 157 28.14 -34.72 31.40
CA ASP A 157 27.56 -34.82 30.07
C ASP A 157 26.16 -35.49 30.14
N ARG A 158 25.98 -36.49 31.01
CA ARG A 158 24.67 -37.10 31.31
C ARG A 158 23.70 -36.08 31.92
N LEU A 159 24.15 -35.30 32.90
CA LEU A 159 23.34 -34.25 33.54
C LEU A 159 23.02 -33.11 32.57
N GLU A 160 23.97 -32.72 31.73
CA GLU A 160 23.79 -31.69 30.71
C GLU A 160 22.79 -32.15 29.64
N PHE A 161 22.85 -33.42 29.22
CA PHE A 161 21.85 -34.02 28.36
C PHE A 161 20.46 -34.02 29.00
N ARG A 162 20.35 -34.46 30.27
CA ARG A 162 19.07 -34.47 30.99
C ARG A 162 18.49 -33.08 31.19
N LEU A 163 19.34 -32.10 31.52
CA LEU A 163 18.97 -30.70 31.62
C LEU A 163 18.56 -30.13 30.26
N GLY A 164 19.22 -30.54 29.18
CA GLY A 164 18.83 -30.22 27.81
C GLY A 164 17.43 -30.74 27.47
N GLN A 165 17.13 -31.99 27.80
CA GLN A 165 15.79 -32.58 27.67
C GLN A 165 14.75 -31.78 28.47
N LEU A 166 15.01 -31.51 29.75
CA LEU A 166 14.09 -30.74 30.60
C LEU A 166 13.86 -29.32 30.07
N LYS A 167 14.91 -28.65 29.59
CA LYS A 167 14.79 -27.33 28.96
C LYS A 167 13.98 -27.40 27.67
N HIS A 168 14.10 -28.48 26.91
CA HIS A 168 13.30 -28.69 25.70
C HIS A 168 11.83 -28.90 26.06
N GLU A 169 11.52 -29.82 26.97
CA GLU A 169 10.17 -30.08 27.50
C GLU A 169 9.54 -28.82 28.10
N TYR A 170 10.31 -28.05 28.87
CA TYR A 170 9.84 -26.79 29.42
C TYR A 170 9.52 -25.77 28.31
N LYS A 171 10.36 -25.67 27.27
CA LYS A 171 10.11 -24.79 26.13
C LYS A 171 8.90 -25.23 25.30
N THR A 172 8.67 -26.54 25.13
CA THR A 172 7.49 -27.05 24.42
C THR A 172 6.23 -26.75 25.21
N LEU A 173 6.20 -27.04 26.51
CA LEU A 173 5.08 -26.71 27.38
C LEU A 173 4.82 -25.19 27.46
N LEU A 174 5.87 -24.37 27.48
CA LEU A 174 5.72 -22.92 27.45
C LEU A 174 5.11 -22.43 26.12
N ARG A 175 5.52 -23.03 25.00
CA ARG A 175 4.92 -22.72 23.68
C ARG A 175 3.45 -23.16 23.63
N GLU A 176 3.14 -24.35 24.12
CA GLU A 176 1.76 -24.85 24.20
C GLU A 176 0.89 -23.95 25.06
N ARG A 177 1.38 -23.54 26.23
CA ARG A 177 0.69 -22.56 27.08
C ARG A 177 0.49 -21.23 26.36
N CYS A 178 1.51 -20.66 25.72
CA CYS A 178 1.36 -19.42 24.97
C CYS A 178 0.40 -19.56 23.80
N ASN A 179 0.39 -20.72 23.12
CA ASN A 179 -0.56 -21.01 22.06
C ASN A 179 -1.98 -21.06 22.62
N LEU A 180 -2.21 -21.77 23.73
CA LEU A 180 -3.50 -21.82 24.41
C LEU A 180 -3.94 -20.44 24.90
N GLU A 181 -3.04 -19.64 25.49
CA GLU A 181 -3.34 -18.26 25.88
C GLU A 181 -3.70 -17.37 24.68
N ASN A 182 -3.05 -17.58 23.52
CA ASN A 182 -3.39 -16.89 22.28
C ASN A 182 -4.73 -17.36 21.74
N LEU A 183 -5.01 -18.66 21.71
CA LEU A 183 -6.32 -19.19 21.31
C LEU A 183 -7.41 -18.65 22.25
N MET A 184 -7.20 -18.68 23.57
CA MET A 184 -8.14 -18.10 24.53
C MET A 184 -8.34 -16.59 24.36
N LYS A 185 -7.31 -15.83 23.96
CA LYS A 185 -7.41 -14.38 23.73
C LYS A 185 -7.99 -13.99 22.37
N TYR A 186 -7.70 -14.75 21.33
CA TYR A 186 -7.98 -14.36 19.94
C TYR A 186 -9.05 -15.23 19.27
N GLU A 187 -9.32 -16.42 19.78
CA GLU A 187 -10.34 -17.35 19.26
C GLU A 187 -11.69 -17.19 19.99
N ASN A 188 -11.70 -16.59 21.19
CA ASN A 188 -12.93 -16.10 21.83
C ASN A 188 -13.43 -14.83 21.13
N TYR A 189 -14.22 -15.01 20.07
CA TYR A 189 -15.38 -14.21 19.58
C TYR A 189 -15.47 -12.68 19.78
N TYR A 190 -14.37 -11.96 19.97
CA TYR A 190 -14.33 -10.51 19.79
C TYR A 190 -13.55 -10.24 18.52
N VAL A 191 -14.24 -9.72 17.50
CA VAL A 191 -13.58 -9.11 16.34
C VAL A 191 -12.74 -7.96 16.90
N LEU A 192 -11.42 -8.15 17.01
CA LEU A 192 -10.51 -7.11 17.49
C LEU A 192 -10.71 -5.88 16.60
N GLU A 193 -10.98 -4.73 17.21
CA GLU A 193 -11.12 -3.47 16.48
C GLU A 193 -9.85 -3.21 15.66
N GLU A 194 -8.69 -3.63 16.16
CA GLU A 194 -7.41 -3.58 15.47
C GLU A 194 -7.38 -4.44 14.20
N GLU A 195 -8.09 -5.57 14.16
CA GLU A 195 -8.17 -6.39 12.95
C GLU A 195 -9.04 -5.73 11.89
N THR A 196 -10.16 -5.10 12.29
CA THR A 196 -10.97 -4.31 11.34
C THR A 196 -10.22 -3.09 10.82
N ALA A 197 -9.50 -2.39 11.70
CA ALA A 197 -8.64 -1.27 11.34
C ALA A 197 -7.48 -1.72 10.44
N SER A 198 -6.91 -2.89 10.68
CA SER A 198 -5.88 -3.51 9.86
C SER A 198 -6.41 -3.86 8.47
N ARG A 199 -7.60 -4.46 8.35
CA ARG A 199 -8.26 -4.74 7.07
C ARG A 199 -8.55 -3.45 6.28
N ILE A 200 -8.99 -2.39 6.96
CA ILE A 200 -9.19 -1.06 6.34
C ILE A 200 -7.85 -0.49 5.84
N LEU A 201 -6.79 -0.56 6.65
CA LEU A 201 -5.44 -0.12 6.29
C LEU A 201 -4.88 -0.91 5.10
N MET A 202 -5.03 -2.24 5.11
CA MET A 202 -4.62 -3.11 4.00
C MET A 202 -5.35 -2.75 2.72
N LYS A 203 -6.67 -2.53 2.77
CA LYS A 203 -7.44 -2.07 1.61
C LYS A 203 -7.00 -0.69 1.12
N LYS A 204 -6.62 0.23 2.02
CA LYS A 204 -6.04 1.55 1.66
C LYS A 204 -4.66 1.40 1.01
N ILE A 205 -3.83 0.48 1.49
CA ILE A 205 -2.52 0.17 0.91
C ILE A 205 -2.69 -0.45 -0.48
N GLU A 206 -3.60 -1.40 -0.65
CA GLU A 206 -3.92 -2.00 -1.95
C GLU A 206 -4.43 -0.95 -2.95
N ASN A 207 -5.37 -0.10 -2.55
CA ASN A 207 -5.83 1.01 -3.38
C ASN A 207 -4.67 1.95 -3.76
N SER A 208 -3.76 2.24 -2.82
CA SER A 208 -2.59 3.07 -3.09
C SER A 208 -1.62 2.37 -4.05
N ASN A 209 -1.45 1.06 -3.95
CA ASN A 209 -0.64 0.26 -4.86
C ASN A 209 -1.23 0.21 -6.27
N VAL A 210 -2.56 0.09 -6.40
CA VAL A 210 -3.25 0.17 -7.69
C VAL A 210 -3.03 1.56 -8.31
N ARG A 211 -3.17 2.64 -7.53
CA ARG A 211 -2.86 4.01 -7.98
C ARG A 211 -1.41 4.15 -8.40
N LEU A 212 -0.45 3.63 -7.62
CA LEU A 212 0.97 3.65 -7.98
C LEU A 212 1.25 2.86 -9.26
N LYS A 213 0.59 1.72 -9.47
CA LYS A 213 0.72 0.93 -10.70
C LYS A 213 0.17 1.69 -11.91
N ALA A 214 -0.97 2.36 -11.75
CA ALA A 214 -1.53 3.24 -12.77
C ALA A 214 -0.59 4.41 -13.08
N ILE A 215 -0.04 5.10 -12.07
CA ILE A 215 0.93 6.19 -12.24
C ILE A 215 2.21 5.68 -12.93
N ARG A 216 2.71 4.50 -12.56
CA ARG A 216 3.87 3.88 -13.23
C ARG A 216 3.56 3.61 -14.70
N ASN A 217 2.39 3.07 -15.01
CA ASN A 217 1.97 2.83 -16.38
C ASN A 217 1.90 4.15 -17.17
N ILE A 218 1.26 5.18 -16.62
CA ILE A 218 1.19 6.52 -17.20
C ILE A 218 2.61 7.10 -17.44
N ASN A 219 3.52 6.98 -16.47
CA ASN A 219 4.89 7.42 -16.63
C ASN A 219 5.65 6.61 -17.69
N THR A 220 5.39 5.31 -17.81
CA THR A 220 5.99 4.51 -18.89
C THR A 220 5.44 4.89 -20.26
N THR A 221 4.15 5.21 -20.38
CA THR A 221 3.56 5.68 -21.64
C THR A 221 4.10 7.05 -22.01
N TYR A 222 4.23 7.98 -21.05
CA TYR A 222 4.86 9.28 -21.31
C TYR A 222 6.32 9.14 -21.73
N LYS A 223 7.10 8.27 -21.08
CA LYS A 223 8.48 8.00 -21.50
C LYS A 223 8.57 7.46 -22.92
N LYS A 224 7.64 6.57 -23.32
CA LYS A 224 7.55 6.08 -24.70
C LYS A 224 7.17 7.19 -25.67
N MET A 225 6.19 8.03 -25.34
CA MET A 225 5.80 9.18 -26.16
C MET A 225 6.96 10.15 -26.35
N ILE A 226 7.68 10.50 -25.28
CA ILE A 226 8.87 11.36 -25.36
C ILE A 226 9.94 10.71 -26.23
N GLN A 227 10.16 9.40 -26.11
CA GLN A 227 11.13 8.69 -26.95
C GLN A 227 10.76 8.72 -28.43
N VAL A 228 9.47 8.55 -28.77
CA VAL A 228 8.98 8.70 -30.15
C VAL A 228 9.18 10.13 -30.64
N LEU A 229 8.82 11.13 -29.84
CA LEU A 229 9.00 12.54 -30.22
C LEU A 229 10.46 12.94 -30.41
N LEU A 230 11.38 12.44 -29.58
CA LEU A 230 12.83 12.67 -29.76
C LEU A 230 13.38 11.95 -31.00
N GLN A 231 12.81 10.79 -31.36
CA GLN A 231 13.15 10.10 -32.60
C GLN A 231 12.65 10.88 -33.81
N ASP A 232 11.43 11.42 -33.74
CA ASP A 232 10.84 12.27 -34.78
C ASP A 232 11.63 13.59 -34.93
N GLU A 233 12.02 14.23 -33.84
CA GLU A 233 12.83 15.47 -33.86
C GLU A 233 14.12 15.26 -34.64
N ILE A 234 14.85 14.18 -34.34
CA ILE A 234 16.13 13.90 -34.98
C ILE A 234 15.95 13.33 -36.39
N PHE A 235 14.75 12.88 -36.72
CA PHE A 235 14.37 12.55 -38.09
C PHE A 235 14.07 13.79 -38.94
N TYR A 236 13.34 14.79 -38.42
CA TYR A 236 12.96 15.99 -39.18
C TYR A 236 14.05 17.07 -39.23
N GLU A 237 14.91 17.16 -38.23
CA GLU A 237 15.97 18.19 -38.15
C GLU A 237 16.92 18.18 -39.37
N PRO A 238 17.42 17.03 -39.86
CA PRO A 238 18.24 16.99 -41.07
C PRO A 238 17.48 17.40 -42.35
N ILE A 239 16.16 17.18 -42.40
CA ILE A 239 15.32 17.58 -43.53
C ILE A 239 15.19 19.10 -43.55
N LEU A 240 14.85 19.70 -42.41
CA LEU A 240 14.71 21.14 -42.27
C LEU A 240 16.02 21.87 -42.56
N ARG A 241 17.16 21.38 -42.02
CA ARG A 241 18.47 21.96 -42.35
C ARG A 241 18.81 21.85 -43.83
N SER A 242 18.48 20.73 -44.49
CA SER A 242 18.73 20.59 -45.93
C SER A 242 17.85 21.50 -46.80
N LEU A 243 16.63 21.82 -46.35
CA LEU A 243 15.76 22.75 -47.04
C LEU A 243 16.21 24.20 -46.87
N ASP A 244 16.67 24.57 -45.67
CA ASP A 244 17.24 25.90 -45.40
C ASP A 244 18.50 26.14 -46.24
N ASP A 245 19.33 25.11 -46.32
CA ASP A 245 20.47 25.03 -47.21
C ASP A 245 20.09 25.21 -48.69
N ASP A 246 19.06 24.51 -49.17
CA ASP A 246 18.55 24.69 -50.54
C ASP A 246 18.01 26.10 -50.78
N MET A 247 17.37 26.72 -49.78
CA MET A 247 16.94 28.13 -49.86
C MET A 247 18.14 29.06 -50.03
N THR A 248 19.24 28.80 -49.32
CA THR A 248 20.48 29.60 -49.47
C THR A 248 21.11 29.41 -50.84
N ASP A 249 21.14 28.19 -51.38
CA ASP A 249 21.66 27.89 -52.71
C ASP A 249 20.81 28.56 -53.80
N GLN A 250 19.48 28.52 -53.68
CA GLN A 250 18.56 29.20 -54.59
C GLN A 250 18.76 30.71 -54.58
N ALA A 251 18.92 31.32 -53.40
CA ALA A 251 19.18 32.76 -53.28
C ALA A 251 20.49 33.16 -53.98
N LEU A 252 21.53 32.36 -53.85
CA LEU A 252 22.82 32.60 -54.51
C LEU A 252 22.75 32.36 -56.02
N LEU A 253 21.97 31.38 -56.49
CA LEU A 253 21.67 31.16 -57.91
C LEU A 253 20.94 32.35 -58.52
N ILE A 254 19.91 32.87 -57.85
CA ILE A 254 19.17 34.07 -58.28
C ILE A 254 20.12 35.25 -58.39
N ARG A 255 20.99 35.46 -57.38
CA ARG A 255 22.00 36.53 -57.41
C ARG A 255 22.99 36.38 -58.58
N HIS A 256 23.39 35.15 -58.89
CA HIS A 256 24.25 34.86 -60.04
C HIS A 256 23.56 35.12 -61.39
N ILE A 257 22.30 34.70 -61.54
CA ILE A 257 21.47 34.97 -62.72
C ILE A 257 21.31 36.48 -62.92
N LEU A 258 21.02 37.23 -61.85
CA LEU A 258 20.91 38.69 -61.91
C LEU A 258 22.24 39.34 -62.33
N TYR A 259 23.36 38.87 -61.78
CA TYR A 259 24.68 39.38 -62.16
C TYR A 259 25.00 39.17 -63.64
N LEU A 260 24.64 38.01 -64.21
CA LEU A 260 24.82 37.74 -65.64
C LEU A 260 23.78 38.45 -66.52
N GLY A 261 22.54 38.56 -66.04
CA GLY A 261 21.43 39.15 -66.76
C GLY A 261 21.51 40.67 -66.89
N MET A 262 22.00 41.37 -65.86
CA MET A 262 22.05 42.84 -65.85
C MET A 262 22.93 43.43 -66.97
N PRO A 263 24.17 42.95 -67.23
CA PRO A 263 24.97 43.38 -68.38
C PRO A 263 24.34 43.00 -69.72
N ALA A 264 23.71 41.83 -69.82
CA ALA A 264 23.02 41.41 -71.04
C ALA A 264 21.83 42.34 -71.34
N ILE A 265 21.05 42.72 -70.32
CA ILE A 265 19.94 43.68 -70.43
C ILE A 265 20.46 45.08 -70.78
N ALA A 266 21.58 45.52 -70.20
CA ALA A 266 22.19 46.80 -70.54
C ALA A 266 22.63 46.84 -72.01
N LYS A 267 23.35 45.81 -72.47
CA LYS A 267 23.75 45.65 -73.87
C LYS A 267 22.55 45.59 -74.81
N PHE A 268 21.48 44.90 -74.41
CA PHE A 268 20.23 44.87 -75.17
C PHE A 268 19.60 46.26 -75.28
N LYS A 269 19.55 47.04 -74.21
CA LYS A 269 19.04 48.42 -74.23
C LYS A 269 19.87 49.32 -75.14
N ASP A 270 21.19 49.19 -75.12
CA ASP A 270 22.08 49.96 -75.99
C ASP A 270 21.90 49.58 -77.46
N LEU A 271 21.85 48.29 -77.78
CA LEU A 271 21.51 47.80 -79.12
C LEU A 271 20.12 48.27 -79.58
N ASN A 272 19.15 48.31 -78.68
CA ASN A 272 17.80 48.79 -78.98
C ASN A 272 17.79 50.30 -79.27
N ARG A 273 18.59 51.10 -78.56
CA ARG A 273 18.78 52.53 -78.85
C ARG A 273 19.48 52.74 -80.19
N GLU A 274 20.53 51.97 -80.47
CA GLU A 274 21.20 51.99 -81.77
C GLU A 274 20.23 51.65 -82.90
N PHE A 275 19.40 50.62 -82.70
CA PHE A 275 18.35 50.24 -83.65
C PHE A 275 17.35 51.38 -83.89
N GLN A 276 16.85 52.03 -82.82
CA GLN A 276 15.95 53.17 -82.93
C GLN A 276 16.58 54.35 -83.70
N LEU A 277 17.85 54.68 -83.43
CA LEU A 277 18.57 55.72 -84.16
C LEU A 277 18.75 55.37 -85.66
N LEU A 278 18.97 54.10 -85.96
CA LEU A 278 19.09 53.60 -87.32
C LEU A 278 17.73 53.64 -88.04
N GLU A 279 16.66 53.31 -87.34
CA GLU A 279 15.27 53.44 -87.82
C GLU A 279 14.90 54.90 -88.09
N GLU A 280 15.25 55.84 -87.20
CA GLU A 280 15.03 57.28 -87.43
C GLU A 280 15.82 57.80 -88.63
N LYS A 281 17.10 57.41 -88.78
CA LYS A 281 17.90 57.76 -89.96
C LYS A 281 17.31 57.17 -91.24
N ALA A 282 16.82 55.92 -91.19
CA ALA A 282 16.14 55.30 -92.32
C ALA A 282 14.83 56.04 -92.67
N ARG A 283 14.08 56.48 -91.65
CA ARG A 283 12.85 57.27 -91.83
C ARG A 283 13.13 58.65 -92.43
N LEU A 284 14.16 59.34 -91.96
CA LEU A 284 14.59 60.62 -92.53
C LEU A 284 15.07 60.46 -93.98
N ASN A 285 15.93 59.46 -94.27
CA ASN A 285 16.33 59.15 -95.63
C ASN A 285 15.14 58.80 -96.55
N LEU A 286 14.15 58.07 -96.04
CA LEU A 286 12.93 57.78 -96.79
C LEU A 286 12.15 59.07 -97.05
N GLN A 287 12.02 59.94 -96.06
CA GLN A 287 11.33 61.23 -96.19
C GLN A 287 12.05 62.16 -97.18
N ASP A 288 13.38 62.22 -97.15
CA ASP A 288 14.20 62.97 -98.10
C ASP A 288 14.06 62.42 -99.52
N LYS A 289 14.03 61.08 -99.68
CA LYS A 289 13.74 60.44 -100.97
C LYS A 289 12.32 60.72 -101.45
N ILE A 290 11.33 60.72 -100.55
CA ILE A 290 9.94 61.12 -100.88
C ILE A 290 9.90 62.59 -101.29
N GLN A 291 10.63 63.48 -100.62
CA GLN A 291 10.71 64.90 -100.98
C GLN A 291 11.44 65.11 -102.32
N MET A 292 12.51 64.36 -102.60
CA MET A 292 13.14 64.33 -103.94
C MET A 292 12.19 63.82 -105.01
N LEU A 293 11.42 62.76 -104.75
CA LEU A 293 10.42 62.25 -105.69
C LEU A 293 9.29 63.28 -105.88
N ALA A 294 8.89 63.99 -104.83
CA ALA A 294 7.90 65.06 -104.90
C ALA A 294 8.41 66.29 -105.66
N SER A 295 9.69 66.65 -105.54
CA SER A 295 10.30 67.74 -106.31
C SER A 295 10.48 67.35 -107.79
N LEU A 296 10.81 66.09 -108.08
CA LEU A 296 10.80 65.53 -109.44
C LEU A 296 9.38 65.50 -110.02
N GLN A 297 8.35 65.23 -109.22
CA GLN A 297 6.94 65.36 -109.63
C GLN A 297 6.53 66.83 -109.87
N GLN A 298 7.04 67.79 -109.09
CA GLN A 298 6.79 69.22 -109.32
C GLN A 298 7.51 69.78 -110.55
N GLN A 299 8.58 69.13 -111.02
CA GLN A 299 9.24 69.44 -112.29
C GLN A 299 8.52 68.88 -113.52
N GLN A 300 7.43 68.11 -113.35
CA GLN A 300 6.51 67.84 -114.44
C GLN A 300 5.54 69.02 -114.62
N PRO A 301 5.32 69.51 -115.87
CA PRO A 301 4.47 70.65 -116.11
C PRO A 301 3.03 70.36 -115.67
N LYS A 302 2.51 71.24 -114.81
CA LYS A 302 1.15 71.27 -114.27
C LYS A 302 0.12 71.23 -115.40
N PHE A 303 -0.42 70.05 -115.67
CA PHE A 303 -1.75 69.90 -116.23
C PHE A 303 -2.59 69.07 -115.25
N VAL A 304 -3.84 69.51 -115.07
CA VAL A 304 -4.92 68.90 -114.26
C VAL A 304 -5.08 69.42 -112.82
N ASN A 305 -5.62 70.65 -112.75
CA ASN A 305 -6.87 71.02 -112.07
C ASN A 305 -7.22 70.43 -110.69
N GLN A 306 -7.16 71.34 -109.69
CA GLN A 306 -8.21 71.67 -108.71
C GLN A 306 -9.09 70.53 -108.17
N ARG A 307 -8.76 70.07 -106.97
CA ARG A 307 -9.77 69.64 -105.97
C ARG A 307 -9.52 70.39 -104.67
N THR A 308 -10.47 71.25 -104.33
CA THR A 308 -10.55 72.01 -103.08
C THR A 308 -10.85 71.10 -101.90
N ALA A 309 -10.24 71.45 -100.77
CA ALA A 309 -10.33 70.78 -99.49
C ALA A 309 -11.76 70.77 -98.93
N VAL A 310 -12.19 69.62 -98.42
CA VAL A 310 -13.45 69.46 -97.68
C VAL A 310 -13.20 69.84 -96.23
N GLU A 311 -13.72 71.00 -95.82
CA GLU A 311 -13.94 71.36 -94.42
C GLU A 311 -15.18 70.64 -93.88
N THR A 312 -15.03 69.83 -92.84
CA THR A 312 -16.12 69.18 -92.12
C THR A 312 -16.90 70.19 -91.27
N LYS A 313 -18.09 70.59 -91.72
CA LYS A 313 -19.08 71.33 -90.92
C LYS A 313 -20.00 70.34 -90.20
N GLU A 314 -20.09 70.46 -88.88
CA GLU A 314 -21.06 69.76 -88.03
C GLU A 314 -22.49 70.20 -88.36
N ILE A 315 -23.39 69.23 -88.50
CA ILE A 315 -24.83 69.44 -88.76
C ILE A 315 -25.57 69.40 -87.41
N PRO A 316 -26.46 70.36 -87.10
CA PRO A 316 -27.25 70.37 -85.87
C PRO A 316 -28.30 69.25 -85.90
N SER A 317 -28.14 68.23 -85.07
CA SER A 317 -29.10 67.12 -84.98
C SER A 317 -30.29 67.48 -84.09
N ALA A 318 -31.40 67.90 -84.71
CA ALA A 318 -32.72 67.90 -84.10
C ALA A 318 -33.21 66.46 -83.86
N ASN A 319 -32.96 65.92 -82.65
CA ASN A 319 -33.81 64.95 -81.94
C ASN A 319 -33.04 64.31 -80.75
N PRO A 320 -33.27 64.74 -79.50
CA PRO A 320 -32.66 64.09 -78.31
C PRO A 320 -33.22 62.68 -78.02
N ARG A 321 -34.18 62.16 -78.82
CA ARG A 321 -34.77 60.83 -78.67
C ARG A 321 -34.40 59.82 -79.77
N ARG A 322 -33.55 60.17 -80.74
CA ARG A 322 -33.21 59.28 -81.86
C ARG A 322 -32.43 58.02 -81.44
N TYR A 323 -31.72 58.08 -80.31
CA TYR A 323 -30.94 56.96 -79.76
C TYR A 323 -31.66 56.18 -78.65
N VAL A 324 -32.94 56.45 -78.36
CA VAL A 324 -33.74 55.69 -77.40
C VAL A 324 -34.54 54.57 -78.11
N ARG A 325 -33.92 53.90 -79.09
CA ARG A 325 -34.43 52.60 -79.53
C ARG A 325 -33.93 51.59 -78.53
N GLN A 326 -34.84 50.92 -77.80
CA GLN A 326 -34.49 49.73 -77.04
C GLN A 326 -33.92 48.72 -78.03
N THR A 327 -32.60 48.55 -78.01
CA THR A 327 -31.94 47.51 -78.78
C THR A 327 -32.37 46.16 -78.21
N TYR A 328 -32.43 45.11 -79.03
CA TYR A 328 -32.70 43.73 -78.58
C TYR A 328 -31.83 43.32 -77.38
N SER A 329 -30.58 43.80 -77.32
CA SER A 329 -29.67 43.60 -76.18
C SER A 329 -30.17 44.26 -74.89
N MET A 330 -30.79 45.43 -74.97
CA MET A 330 -31.30 46.21 -73.83
C MET A 330 -32.58 45.59 -73.26
N GLU A 331 -33.45 45.05 -74.12
CA GLU A 331 -34.64 44.30 -73.73
C GLU A 331 -34.28 42.96 -73.08
N ARG A 332 -33.30 42.25 -73.64
CA ARG A 332 -32.71 41.05 -73.03
C ARG A 332 -32.12 41.34 -71.65
N LEU A 333 -31.43 42.47 -71.50
CA LEU A 333 -30.84 42.87 -70.21
C LEU A 333 -31.92 43.24 -69.19
N LYS A 334 -33.03 43.84 -69.63
CA LYS A 334 -34.19 44.13 -68.77
C LYS A 334 -34.89 42.85 -68.28
N LEU A 335 -35.06 41.85 -69.16
CA LEU A 335 -35.59 40.53 -68.77
C LEU A 335 -34.65 39.81 -67.80
N GLN A 336 -33.33 39.88 -68.05
CA GLN A 336 -32.33 39.33 -67.12
C GLN A 336 -32.39 40.03 -65.76
N LEU A 337 -32.51 41.35 -65.73
CA LEU A 337 -32.60 42.13 -64.50
C LEU A 337 -33.86 41.80 -63.71
N GLN A 338 -35.01 41.60 -64.37
CA GLN A 338 -36.24 41.12 -63.74
C GLN A 338 -36.10 39.70 -63.16
N SER A 339 -35.38 38.80 -63.86
CA SER A 339 -35.09 37.46 -63.32
C SER A 339 -34.19 37.53 -62.08
N ILE A 340 -33.16 38.38 -62.12
CA ILE A 340 -32.24 38.59 -61.00
C ILE A 340 -33.01 39.18 -59.81
N GLU A 341 -33.89 40.15 -60.04
CA GLU A 341 -34.71 40.75 -58.99
C GLU A 341 -35.66 39.74 -58.33
N LYS A 342 -36.25 38.81 -59.10
CA LYS A 342 -37.04 37.69 -58.56
C LYS A 342 -36.17 36.79 -57.68
N THR A 343 -35.00 36.37 -58.18
CA THR A 343 -34.09 35.52 -57.39
C THR A 343 -33.60 36.20 -56.12
N ILE A 344 -33.36 37.52 -56.12
CA ILE A 344 -32.98 38.27 -54.92
C ILE A 344 -34.13 38.34 -53.92
N LYS A 345 -35.38 38.48 -54.37
CA LYS A 345 -36.57 38.45 -53.49
C LYS A 345 -36.76 37.08 -52.85
N GLU A 346 -36.57 36.00 -53.61
CA GLU A 346 -36.59 34.63 -53.10
C GLU A 346 -35.47 34.40 -52.08
N LEU A 347 -34.24 34.81 -52.39
CA LEU A 347 -33.11 34.70 -51.47
C LEU A 347 -33.33 35.49 -50.17
N LYS A 348 -33.89 36.70 -50.24
CA LYS A 348 -34.26 37.47 -49.03
C LYS A 348 -35.24 36.74 -48.13
N LEU A 349 -36.23 36.03 -48.71
CA LEU A 349 -37.21 35.24 -47.96
C LEU A 349 -36.54 34.03 -47.30
N VAL A 350 -35.68 33.31 -48.03
CA VAL A 350 -34.98 32.12 -47.52
C VAL A 350 -33.98 32.49 -46.41
N THR A 351 -33.24 33.57 -46.56
CA THR A 351 -32.22 33.99 -45.58
C THR A 351 -32.79 34.91 -44.49
N LEU A 352 -34.08 35.25 -44.54
CA LEU A 352 -34.77 36.17 -43.60
C LEU A 352 -34.05 37.54 -43.48
N CYS A 353 -33.63 38.11 -44.61
CA CYS A 353 -32.86 39.36 -44.68
C CYS A 353 -33.72 40.55 -45.11
N SER A 354 -33.48 41.73 -44.52
CA SER A 354 -34.18 42.96 -44.89
C SER A 354 -33.59 43.62 -46.16
N GLN A 355 -32.26 43.62 -46.28
CA GLN A 355 -31.52 44.21 -47.40
C GLN A 355 -30.80 43.15 -48.25
N ALA A 356 -30.62 43.42 -49.55
CA ALA A 356 -29.94 42.47 -50.44
C ALA A 356 -28.45 42.31 -50.12
N LYS A 357 -27.82 43.33 -49.53
CA LYS A 357 -26.42 43.31 -49.09
C LYS A 357 -26.17 42.36 -47.91
N GLU A 358 -27.20 42.07 -47.13
CA GLU A 358 -27.13 41.23 -45.92
C GLU A 358 -27.25 39.73 -46.23
N ILE A 359 -27.70 39.37 -47.45
CA ILE A 359 -27.94 37.98 -47.85
C ILE A 359 -26.69 37.12 -47.67
N TYR A 360 -25.53 37.56 -48.17
CA TYR A 360 -24.30 36.78 -48.11
C TYR A 360 -23.76 36.54 -46.68
N PRO A 361 -23.60 37.58 -45.82
CA PRO A 361 -23.14 37.35 -44.45
C PRO A 361 -24.11 36.50 -43.61
N GLN A 362 -25.43 36.68 -43.77
CA GLN A 362 -26.43 35.84 -43.08
C GLN A 362 -26.48 34.42 -43.60
N PHE A 363 -26.35 34.21 -44.91
CA PHE A 363 -26.25 32.87 -45.48
C PHE A 363 -25.02 32.14 -44.95
N LYS A 364 -23.86 32.82 -44.89
CA LYS A 364 -22.63 32.24 -44.34
C LYS A 364 -22.80 31.83 -42.87
N SER A 365 -23.37 32.69 -42.03
CA SER A 365 -23.59 32.37 -40.62
C SER A 365 -24.64 31.28 -40.40
N GLN A 366 -25.70 31.24 -41.22
CA GLN A 366 -26.70 30.17 -41.20
C GLN A 366 -26.11 28.83 -41.61
N VAL A 367 -25.24 28.80 -42.64
CA VAL A 367 -24.52 27.59 -43.06
C VAL A 367 -23.61 27.10 -41.95
N GLU A 368 -22.82 27.98 -41.33
CA GLU A 368 -21.95 27.62 -40.20
C GLU A 368 -22.75 27.10 -39.00
N SER A 369 -23.86 27.76 -38.66
CA SER A 369 -24.78 27.33 -37.58
C SER A 369 -25.43 25.98 -37.88
N ASN A 370 -25.88 25.75 -39.12
CA ASN A 370 -26.44 24.47 -39.56
C ASN A 370 -25.41 23.35 -39.49
N VAL A 371 -24.15 23.59 -39.89
CA VAL A 371 -23.08 22.59 -39.75
C VAL A 371 -22.84 22.23 -38.28
N LEU A 372 -22.84 23.21 -37.38
CA LEU A 372 -22.73 22.95 -35.94
C LEU A 372 -23.94 22.17 -35.40
N LEU A 373 -25.14 22.50 -35.87
CA LEU A 373 -26.38 21.83 -35.48
C LEU A 373 -26.41 20.37 -35.97
N HIS A 374 -25.99 20.11 -37.22
CA HIS A 374 -25.84 18.75 -37.74
C HIS A 374 -24.86 17.93 -36.91
N ARG A 375 -23.70 18.48 -36.56
CA ARG A 375 -22.74 17.80 -35.66
C ARG A 375 -23.33 17.49 -34.29
N LYS A 376 -24.11 18.41 -33.71
CA LYS A 376 -24.81 18.16 -32.44
C LYS A 376 -25.83 17.02 -32.59
N ILE A 377 -26.62 17.02 -33.67
CA ILE A 377 -27.58 15.94 -33.95
C ILE A 377 -26.85 14.61 -34.08
N GLU A 378 -25.77 14.53 -34.86
CA GLU A 378 -24.97 13.30 -35.00
C GLU A 378 -24.44 12.81 -33.65
N HIS A 379 -23.87 13.70 -32.84
CA HIS A 379 -23.41 13.35 -31.50
C HIS A 379 -24.55 12.82 -30.61
N HIS A 380 -25.73 13.45 -30.65
CA HIS A 380 -26.91 12.96 -29.93
C HIS A 380 -27.36 11.58 -30.44
N THR A 381 -27.37 11.35 -31.76
CA THR A 381 -27.73 10.04 -32.32
C THR A 381 -26.73 8.95 -31.91
N GLN A 382 -25.43 9.25 -31.90
CA GLN A 382 -24.40 8.33 -31.41
C GLN A 382 -24.57 8.03 -29.93
N ALA A 383 -24.86 9.04 -29.10
CA ALA A 383 -25.12 8.86 -27.68
C ALA A 383 -26.36 7.99 -27.42
N LEU A 384 -27.46 8.21 -28.16
CA LEU A 384 -28.67 7.39 -28.08
C LEU A 384 -28.40 5.94 -28.51
N ASN A 385 -27.65 5.73 -29.58
CA ASN A 385 -27.27 4.38 -30.03
C ASN A 385 -26.39 3.66 -29.00
N ALA A 386 -25.46 4.38 -28.37
CA ALA A 386 -24.63 3.83 -27.30
C ALA A 386 -25.46 3.45 -26.07
N LEU A 387 -26.42 4.29 -25.66
CA LEU A 387 -27.35 3.97 -24.57
C LEU A 387 -28.21 2.75 -24.91
N ARG A 388 -28.74 2.68 -26.14
CA ARG A 388 -29.51 1.52 -26.60
C ARG A 388 -28.69 0.24 -26.59
N SER A 389 -27.43 0.29 -27.04
CA SER A 389 -26.52 -0.85 -26.99
C SER A 389 -26.20 -1.30 -25.55
N LYS A 390 -26.02 -0.35 -24.63
CA LYS A 390 -25.85 -0.64 -23.19
C LYS A 390 -27.09 -1.29 -22.61
N MET A 391 -28.28 -0.79 -22.94
CA MET A 391 -29.55 -1.35 -22.47
C MET A 391 -29.75 -2.78 -22.99
N ASN A 392 -29.45 -3.03 -24.26
CA ASN A 392 -29.50 -4.38 -24.83
C ASN A 392 -28.50 -5.31 -24.13
N SER A 393 -27.26 -4.87 -23.91
CA SER A 393 -26.25 -5.65 -23.19
C SER A 393 -26.67 -5.95 -21.75
N ALA A 394 -27.27 -4.99 -21.04
CA ALA A 394 -27.76 -5.16 -19.68
C ALA A 394 -28.92 -6.16 -19.64
N SER A 395 -29.87 -6.09 -20.59
CA SER A 395 -30.96 -7.05 -20.70
C SER A 395 -30.47 -8.47 -21.01
N VAL A 396 -29.46 -8.62 -21.87
CA VAL A 396 -28.82 -9.93 -22.11
C VAL A 396 -28.15 -10.44 -20.83
N LEU A 397 -27.44 -9.57 -20.11
CA LEU A 397 -26.76 -9.95 -18.86
C LEU A 397 -27.76 -10.30 -17.75
N GLU A 398 -28.88 -9.59 -17.66
CA GLU A 398 -30.00 -9.92 -16.78
C GLU A 398 -30.57 -11.30 -17.12
N GLY A 399 -30.83 -11.59 -18.40
CA GLY A 399 -31.27 -12.93 -18.85
C GLY A 399 -30.24 -14.03 -18.54
N VAL A 400 -28.94 -13.74 -18.70
CA VAL A 400 -27.85 -14.67 -18.35
C VAL A 400 -27.77 -14.88 -16.84
N LEU A 401 -27.95 -13.85 -16.01
CA LEU A 401 -27.94 -13.98 -14.55
C LEU A 401 -29.14 -14.77 -14.02
N ILE A 402 -30.34 -14.53 -14.59
CA ILE A 402 -31.55 -15.29 -14.23
C ILE A 402 -31.39 -16.76 -14.60
N ASN A 403 -30.75 -17.05 -15.75
CA ASN A 403 -30.52 -18.42 -16.21
C ASN A 403 -29.25 -19.07 -15.64
N ASN A 404 -28.37 -18.30 -14.97
CA ASN A 404 -27.17 -18.79 -14.26
C ASN A 404 -27.41 -18.96 -12.75
N LEU A 405 -28.58 -19.44 -12.33
CA LEU A 405 -28.63 -20.23 -11.10
C LEU A 405 -27.90 -21.55 -11.39
N SER A 406 -26.59 -21.57 -11.14
CA SER A 406 -25.83 -22.82 -11.20
C SER A 406 -26.44 -23.82 -10.21
N GLU A 407 -26.55 -25.09 -10.62
CA GLU A 407 -26.96 -26.18 -9.71
C GLU A 407 -26.11 -26.21 -8.44
N GLU A 408 -24.85 -25.78 -8.53
CA GLU A 408 -23.94 -25.60 -7.40
C GLU A 408 -24.42 -24.56 -6.38
N GLU A 409 -25.01 -23.44 -6.81
CA GLU A 409 -25.52 -22.42 -5.87
C GLU A 409 -26.81 -22.90 -5.20
N ILE A 410 -27.65 -23.64 -5.92
CA ILE A 410 -28.84 -24.31 -5.33
C ILE A 410 -28.40 -25.36 -4.30
N ASN A 411 -27.39 -26.18 -4.64
CA ASN A 411 -26.83 -27.17 -3.72
C ASN A 411 -26.17 -26.52 -2.49
N ARG A 412 -25.51 -25.37 -2.68
CA ARG A 412 -24.95 -24.58 -1.58
C ARG A 412 -26.03 -24.03 -0.66
N LEU A 413 -27.12 -23.50 -1.21
CA LEU A 413 -28.25 -23.00 -0.42
C LEU A 413 -28.92 -24.13 0.37
N ASN A 414 -29.15 -25.28 -0.26
CA ASN A 414 -29.68 -26.47 0.42
C ASN A 414 -28.74 -26.96 1.53
N TYR A 415 -27.42 -26.94 1.29
CA TYR A 415 -26.44 -27.31 2.31
C TYR A 415 -26.43 -26.34 3.50
N ILE A 416 -26.59 -25.03 3.24
CA ILE A 416 -26.72 -24.02 4.30
C ILE A 416 -27.96 -24.29 5.16
N ASP A 417 -29.08 -24.67 4.55
CA ASP A 417 -30.30 -24.94 5.30
C ASP A 417 -30.21 -26.24 6.13
N VAL A 418 -29.53 -27.27 5.61
CA VAL A 418 -29.18 -28.46 6.40
C VAL A 418 -28.30 -28.09 7.59
N LEU A 419 -27.27 -27.27 7.38
CA LEU A 419 -26.39 -26.81 8.46
C LEU A 419 -27.12 -25.99 9.54
N LYS A 420 -28.08 -25.15 9.14
CA LYS A 420 -28.93 -24.43 10.10
C LYS A 420 -29.79 -25.37 10.92
N ALA A 421 -30.31 -26.45 10.31
CA ALA A 421 -31.09 -27.45 11.02
C ALA A 421 -30.23 -28.25 12.01
N THR A 422 -29.00 -28.65 11.63
CA THR A 422 -28.09 -29.34 12.54
C THR A 422 -27.67 -28.46 13.72
N LEU A 423 -27.37 -27.17 13.46
CA LEU A 423 -26.98 -26.23 14.51
C LEU A 423 -28.11 -26.03 15.53
N LYS A 424 -29.37 -25.91 15.07
CA LYS A 424 -30.52 -25.86 15.99
C LYS A 424 -30.67 -27.12 16.85
N ASN A 425 -30.50 -28.29 16.25
CA ASN A 425 -30.56 -29.55 17.00
C ASN A 425 -29.44 -29.64 18.05
N ASP A 426 -28.24 -29.17 17.71
CA ASP A 426 -27.10 -29.13 18.64
C ASP A 426 -27.34 -28.13 19.79
N GLU A 427 -27.92 -26.96 19.51
CA GLU A 427 -28.32 -25.98 20.53
C GLU A 427 -29.40 -26.53 21.48
N GLU A 428 -30.39 -27.25 20.95
CA GLU A 428 -31.41 -27.92 21.76
C GLU A 428 -30.80 -29.02 22.63
N PHE A 429 -29.86 -29.80 22.08
CA PHE A 429 -29.15 -30.82 22.83
C PHE A 429 -28.27 -30.22 23.94
N GLU A 430 -27.55 -29.13 23.66
CA GLU A 430 -26.74 -28.42 24.65
C GLU A 430 -27.61 -27.89 25.80
N LYS A 431 -28.74 -27.24 25.49
CA LYS A 431 -29.69 -26.74 26.51
C LYS A 431 -30.19 -27.87 27.40
N SER A 432 -30.62 -28.99 26.80
CA SER A 432 -31.09 -30.15 27.57
C SER A 432 -29.99 -30.76 28.46
N SER A 433 -28.75 -30.77 27.99
CA SER A 433 -27.60 -31.27 28.75
C SER A 433 -27.23 -30.34 29.91
N VAL A 434 -27.30 -29.04 29.71
CA VAL A 434 -27.06 -28.04 30.76
C VAL A 434 -28.14 -28.12 31.83
N GLU A 435 -29.42 -28.23 31.45
CA GLU A 435 -30.53 -28.43 32.39
C GLU A 435 -30.31 -29.70 33.23
N TYR A 436 -29.94 -30.81 32.59
CA TYR A 436 -29.62 -32.06 33.27
C TYR A 436 -28.45 -31.92 34.28
N LEU A 437 -27.38 -31.21 33.90
CA LEU A 437 -26.24 -30.97 34.79
C LEU A 437 -26.60 -30.09 35.98
N ILE A 438 -27.44 -29.07 35.76
CA ILE A 438 -27.94 -28.20 36.84
C ILE A 438 -28.76 -29.03 37.84
N ASP A 439 -29.70 -29.85 37.35
CA ASP A 439 -30.51 -30.72 38.20
C ASP A 439 -29.64 -31.70 39.01
N GLN A 440 -28.67 -32.33 38.37
CA GLN A 440 -27.71 -33.21 39.07
C GLN A 440 -26.87 -32.45 40.11
N SER A 441 -26.46 -31.22 39.81
CA SER A 441 -25.69 -30.39 40.73
C SER A 441 -26.50 -30.03 41.98
N HIS A 442 -27.80 -29.79 41.85
CA HIS A 442 -28.71 -29.56 42.96
C HIS A 442 -28.83 -30.82 43.83
N VAL A 443 -29.00 -31.99 43.22
CA VAL A 443 -29.05 -33.29 43.93
C VAL A 443 -27.74 -33.57 44.66
N TYR A 444 -26.59 -33.34 44.03
CA TYR A 444 -25.28 -33.52 44.64
C TYR A 444 -25.06 -32.56 45.82
N THR A 445 -25.49 -31.32 45.69
CA THR A 445 -25.42 -30.31 46.75
C THR A 445 -26.28 -30.72 47.95
N MET A 446 -27.52 -31.17 47.70
CA MET A 446 -28.41 -31.69 48.75
C MET A 446 -27.81 -32.92 49.43
N PHE A 447 -27.26 -33.85 48.65
CA PHE A 447 -26.57 -35.02 49.19
C PHE A 447 -25.39 -34.61 50.09
N ARG A 448 -24.56 -33.68 49.64
CA ARG A 448 -23.41 -33.16 50.41
C ARG A 448 -23.86 -32.49 51.72
N PHE A 449 -24.89 -31.65 51.69
CA PHE A 449 -25.44 -31.05 52.90
C PHE A 449 -25.98 -32.09 53.88
N ASN A 450 -26.67 -33.12 53.39
CA ASN A 450 -27.19 -34.19 54.22
C ASN A 450 -26.08 -35.01 54.88
N VAL A 451 -25.01 -35.35 54.15
CA VAL A 451 -23.85 -36.06 54.70
C VAL A 451 -23.14 -35.19 55.74
N TRP A 452 -23.03 -33.87 55.49
CA TRP A 452 -22.47 -32.93 56.46
C TRP A 452 -23.31 -32.83 57.74
N ASN A 453 -24.63 -32.73 57.60
CA ASN A 453 -25.54 -32.71 58.75
C ASN A 453 -25.41 -33.99 59.59
N LEU A 454 -25.35 -35.16 58.96
CA LEU A 454 -25.11 -36.42 59.67
C LEU A 454 -23.75 -36.47 60.38
N TYR A 455 -22.71 -35.90 59.76
CA TYR A 455 -21.40 -35.78 60.38
C TYR A 455 -21.42 -34.84 61.60
N GLU A 456 -22.17 -33.74 61.53
CA GLU A 456 -22.37 -32.78 62.64
C GLU A 456 -23.17 -33.38 63.79
N ILE A 457 -24.22 -34.16 63.50
CA ILE A 457 -24.95 -34.93 64.53
C ILE A 457 -24.00 -35.88 65.27
N LEU A 458 -23.05 -36.49 64.55
CA LEU A 458 -22.05 -37.41 65.09
C LEU A 458 -20.77 -36.73 65.58
N ARG A 459 -20.79 -35.40 65.79
CA ARG A 459 -19.62 -34.60 66.16
C ARG A 459 -18.96 -35.02 67.47
N HIS A 460 -19.73 -35.59 68.40
CA HIS A 460 -19.25 -36.03 69.72
C HIS A 460 -18.78 -37.49 69.76
N VAL A 461 -18.96 -38.23 68.67
CA VAL A 461 -18.55 -39.64 68.58
C VAL A 461 -17.08 -39.72 68.16
N ASP A 462 -16.28 -40.44 68.96
CA ASP A 462 -14.88 -40.76 68.66
C ASP A 462 -13.95 -39.54 68.54
N ARG A 463 -14.04 -38.60 69.48
CA ARG A 463 -13.17 -37.41 69.50
C ARG A 463 -12.21 -37.44 70.68
N ASN A 464 -10.91 -37.38 70.39
CA ASN A 464 -9.90 -37.04 71.39
C ASN A 464 -10.14 -35.58 71.81
N PRO A 465 -10.17 -35.25 73.12
CA PRO A 465 -10.31 -33.86 73.55
C PRO A 465 -9.12 -33.05 73.03
N LYS A 466 -9.36 -32.21 72.01
CA LYS A 466 -8.38 -31.20 71.60
C LYS A 466 -8.45 -30.10 72.64
N THR A 467 -7.59 -30.16 73.64
CA THR A 467 -7.37 -29.04 74.55
C THR A 467 -6.68 -27.93 73.77
N PHE A 468 -7.39 -26.84 73.52
CA PHE A 468 -6.76 -25.63 73.03
C PHE A 468 -6.11 -24.93 74.21
N ARG A 469 -4.77 -24.94 74.29
CA ARG A 469 -4.07 -23.98 75.12
C ARG A 469 -4.27 -22.61 74.50
N THR A 470 -5.17 -21.81 75.05
CA THR A 470 -5.31 -20.39 74.72
C THR A 470 -4.03 -19.67 75.11
N THR A 471 -3.13 -19.47 74.15
CA THR A 471 -1.97 -18.61 74.33
C THR A 471 -2.44 -17.16 74.26
N TYR A 472 -2.26 -16.41 75.35
CA TYR A 472 -2.59 -14.98 75.35
C TYR A 472 -1.73 -14.26 74.31
N PRO A 473 -2.32 -13.44 73.43
CA PRO A 473 -1.57 -12.70 72.43
C PRO A 473 -0.64 -11.64 73.03
N ASN A 474 -0.82 -11.24 74.30
CA ASN A 474 0.03 -10.26 74.97
C ASN A 474 0.27 -10.60 76.45
N SER A 475 1.46 -10.30 76.97
CA SER A 475 1.90 -10.66 78.33
C SER A 475 1.11 -9.95 79.45
N TYR A 476 0.60 -8.74 79.19
CA TYR A 476 -0.20 -7.96 80.15
C TYR A 476 -1.57 -8.56 80.49
N LEU A 477 -2.06 -9.51 79.68
CA LEU A 477 -3.34 -10.21 79.93
C LEU A 477 -3.20 -11.41 80.88
N LYS A 478 -1.97 -11.73 81.33
CA LYS A 478 -1.73 -12.69 82.41
C LYS A 478 -2.00 -12.05 83.77
N LEU A 479 -3.27 -11.92 84.12
CA LEU A 479 -3.69 -11.45 85.45
C LEU A 479 -3.52 -12.59 86.47
N PRO A 480 -2.94 -12.33 87.66
CA PRO A 480 -2.62 -13.39 88.64
C PRO A 480 -3.85 -14.10 89.22
N LEU A 481 -5.02 -13.44 89.23
CA LEU A 481 -6.26 -13.97 89.80
C LEU A 481 -7.29 -14.41 88.74
N LEU A 482 -7.13 -14.04 87.47
CA LEU A 482 -7.97 -14.48 86.36
C LEU A 482 -7.12 -15.22 85.32
N LYS A 483 -6.90 -16.50 85.57
CA LYS A 483 -6.26 -17.40 84.61
C LYS A 483 -7.34 -18.03 83.73
N PHE A 484 -7.61 -17.44 82.56
CA PHE A 484 -8.50 -18.05 81.55
C PHE A 484 -7.98 -19.39 81.00
N GLU A 485 -6.73 -19.76 81.32
CA GLU A 485 -6.15 -21.09 81.08
C GLU A 485 -6.81 -22.18 81.95
N MET A 486 -7.42 -21.81 83.09
CA MET A 486 -8.11 -22.73 84.01
C MET A 486 -9.59 -22.91 83.67
N LEU A 487 -10.15 -22.07 82.79
CA LEU A 487 -11.48 -22.27 82.24
C LEU A 487 -11.34 -23.26 81.08
N GLU A 488 -11.41 -24.55 81.38
CA GLU A 488 -11.70 -25.58 80.38
C GLU A 488 -13.12 -25.35 79.83
N ALA A 489 -13.28 -24.32 79.01
CA ALA A 489 -14.48 -24.18 78.22
C ALA A 489 -14.46 -25.33 77.21
N PHE A 490 -15.32 -26.33 77.41
CA PHE A 490 -15.69 -27.30 76.39
C PHE A 490 -16.49 -26.61 75.27
N ALA A 491 -15.98 -25.49 74.75
CA ALA A 491 -16.54 -24.82 73.59
C ALA A 491 -16.08 -25.61 72.37
N VAL A 492 -17.04 -26.26 71.72
CA VAL A 492 -16.78 -26.97 70.48
C VAL A 492 -17.02 -25.98 69.33
N PRO A 493 -15.99 -25.46 68.64
CA PRO A 493 -16.20 -24.62 67.46
C PRO A 493 -16.65 -25.50 66.28
N PRO A 494 -17.64 -25.07 65.47
CA PRO A 494 -18.05 -25.81 64.26
C PRO A 494 -16.81 -26.17 63.44
N GLU A 495 -16.69 -27.43 63.00
CA GLU A 495 -15.58 -27.79 62.12
C GLU A 495 -15.77 -27.10 60.77
N VAL A 496 -14.66 -26.70 60.14
CA VAL A 496 -14.68 -26.04 58.83
C VAL A 496 -15.30 -27.02 57.82
N PHE A 497 -16.25 -26.53 57.01
CA PHE A 497 -16.96 -27.31 56.01
C PHE A 497 -15.98 -28.04 55.07
N GLU A 498 -15.84 -29.35 55.22
CA GLU A 498 -14.97 -30.16 54.35
C GLU A 498 -15.64 -30.36 52.98
N VAL A 499 -14.84 -30.24 51.91
CA VAL A 499 -15.34 -30.21 50.53
C VAL A 499 -15.54 -31.61 49.95
N ASP A 500 -14.77 -32.59 50.41
CA ASP A 500 -14.76 -33.95 49.87
C ASP A 500 -15.77 -34.88 50.56
N VAL A 501 -16.82 -35.26 49.82
CA VAL A 501 -17.91 -36.11 50.29
C VAL A 501 -17.44 -37.54 50.62
N GLU A 502 -16.44 -38.08 49.91
CA GLU A 502 -15.91 -39.43 50.17
C GLU A 502 -15.16 -39.53 51.51
N ILE A 503 -14.37 -38.51 51.83
CA ILE A 503 -13.65 -38.42 53.10
C ILE A 503 -14.65 -38.33 54.24
N LEU A 504 -15.66 -37.45 54.09
CA LEU A 504 -16.75 -37.28 55.03
C LEU A 504 -17.58 -38.56 55.22
N MET A 505 -17.86 -39.29 54.14
CA MET A 505 -18.57 -40.56 54.20
C MET A 505 -17.75 -41.64 54.92
N ASN A 506 -16.44 -41.69 54.70
CA ASN A 506 -15.55 -42.63 55.36
C ASN A 506 -15.39 -42.34 56.86
N THR A 507 -15.33 -41.06 57.26
CA THR A 507 -15.32 -40.67 58.68
C THR A 507 -16.66 -40.96 59.34
N LEU A 508 -17.78 -40.69 58.67
CA LEU A 508 -19.12 -41.01 59.14
C LEU A 508 -19.30 -42.52 59.33
N LYS A 509 -18.91 -43.36 58.37
CA LYS A 509 -18.92 -44.83 58.51
C LYS A 509 -18.14 -45.30 59.73
N ARG A 510 -16.95 -44.73 59.99
CA ARG A 510 -16.14 -45.05 61.17
C ARG A 510 -16.84 -44.64 62.47
N LYS A 511 -17.40 -43.43 62.53
CA LYS A 511 -18.14 -42.91 63.70
C LYS A 511 -19.40 -43.74 63.98
N VAL A 512 -20.22 -44.01 62.96
CA VAL A 512 -21.41 -44.89 63.08
C VAL A 512 -21.01 -46.28 63.56
N TYR A 513 -19.96 -46.88 62.97
CA TYR A 513 -19.48 -48.19 63.39
C TYR A 513 -19.07 -48.21 64.87
N LYS A 514 -18.38 -47.17 65.36
CA LYS A 514 -18.02 -47.05 66.77
C LYS A 514 -19.23 -46.82 67.68
N LEU A 515 -20.19 -46.02 67.24
CA LEU A 515 -21.46 -45.82 67.95
C LEU A 515 -22.25 -47.12 68.07
N MET A 516 -22.37 -47.87 66.97
CA MET A 516 -23.02 -49.18 66.94
C MET A 516 -22.30 -50.22 67.79
N LYS A 517 -20.96 -50.19 67.84
CA LYS A 517 -20.16 -51.06 68.71
C LYS A 517 -20.29 -50.70 70.20
N GLY A 518 -20.49 -49.43 70.52
CA GLY A 518 -20.74 -48.94 71.89
C GLY A 518 -22.18 -49.19 72.37
N TYR A 519 -23.09 -49.55 71.47
CA TYR A 519 -24.47 -49.88 71.79
C TYR A 519 -24.55 -51.28 72.41
N SER A 520 -25.03 -51.38 73.64
CA SER A 520 -25.29 -52.67 74.32
C SER A 520 -26.79 -52.81 74.60
N ASP A 521 -27.34 -54.03 74.47
CA ASP A 521 -28.77 -54.29 74.66
C ASP A 521 -29.30 -53.89 76.06
N LYS A 522 -28.40 -53.72 77.03
CA LYS A 522 -28.69 -53.23 78.39
C LYS A 522 -29.03 -51.74 78.45
N MET A 523 -28.76 -50.95 77.40
CA MET A 523 -29.05 -49.51 77.33
C MET A 523 -30.45 -49.16 76.78
N LEU A 524 -31.18 -50.13 76.24
CA LEU A 524 -32.56 -49.93 75.71
C LEU A 524 -33.54 -49.24 76.68
N PRO A 525 -33.61 -49.59 77.99
CA PRO A 525 -34.52 -48.91 78.91
C PRO A 525 -34.07 -47.48 79.25
N SER A 526 -32.76 -47.21 79.29
CA SER A 526 -32.20 -45.87 79.51
C SER A 526 -32.37 -44.96 78.28
N LEU A 527 -32.38 -45.54 77.08
CA LEU A 527 -32.58 -44.82 75.83
C LEU A 527 -33.98 -44.22 75.70
N LYS A 528 -35.02 -44.93 76.17
CA LYS A 528 -36.39 -44.39 76.16
C LYS A 528 -36.50 -43.17 77.08
N LYS A 529 -35.90 -43.23 78.26
CA LYS A 529 -35.83 -42.10 79.19
C LYS A 529 -35.03 -40.94 78.62
N SER A 530 -33.83 -41.18 78.09
CA SER A 530 -33.01 -40.12 77.49
C SER A 530 -33.62 -39.53 76.22
N LYS A 531 -34.39 -40.31 75.44
CA LYS A 531 -35.14 -39.83 74.28
C LYS A 531 -36.27 -38.89 74.70
N GLN A 532 -37.01 -39.24 75.75
CA GLN A 532 -38.04 -38.37 76.33
C GLN A 532 -37.41 -37.10 76.91
N GLU A 533 -36.31 -37.23 77.66
CA GLU A 533 -35.60 -36.10 78.27
C GLU A 533 -34.98 -35.16 77.23
N TYR A 534 -34.45 -35.70 76.13
CA TYR A 534 -33.99 -34.91 74.99
C TYR A 534 -35.16 -34.24 74.25
N HIS A 535 -36.29 -34.94 74.08
CA HIS A 535 -37.47 -34.39 73.44
C HIS A 535 -38.08 -33.25 74.25
N GLU A 536 -38.18 -33.40 75.57
CA GLU A 536 -38.60 -32.35 76.51
C GLU A 536 -37.62 -31.16 76.48
N LYS A 537 -36.30 -31.41 76.52
CA LYS A 537 -35.29 -30.33 76.38
C LYS A 537 -35.36 -29.64 75.02
N PHE A 538 -35.60 -30.37 73.93
CA PHE A 538 -35.73 -29.82 72.59
C PHE A 538 -36.98 -28.95 72.46
N LEU A 539 -38.13 -29.42 72.98
CA LEU A 539 -39.37 -28.63 73.04
C LEU A 539 -39.20 -27.38 73.90
N ALA A 540 -38.55 -27.48 75.07
CA ALA A 540 -38.25 -26.32 75.92
C ALA A 540 -37.32 -25.30 75.23
N THR A 541 -36.40 -25.75 74.38
CA THR A 541 -35.52 -24.85 73.58
C THR A 541 -36.30 -24.17 72.45
N PHE A 542 -37.34 -24.82 71.92
CA PHE A 542 -38.25 -24.25 70.93
C PHE A 542 -39.20 -23.23 71.59
N GLU A 543 -39.77 -23.54 72.75
CA GLU A 543 -40.61 -22.65 73.56
C GLU A 543 -39.84 -21.39 74.02
N GLN A 544 -38.56 -21.51 74.42
CA GLN A 544 -37.70 -20.35 74.68
C GLN A 544 -37.50 -19.48 73.44
N ARG A 545 -37.44 -20.07 72.24
CA ARG A 545 -37.28 -19.32 70.98
C ARG A 545 -38.54 -18.58 70.56
N GLU A 546 -39.72 -19.09 70.91
CA GLU A 546 -41.00 -18.40 70.74
C GLU A 546 -41.17 -17.27 71.76
N ALA A 547 -40.77 -17.47 73.03
CA ALA A 547 -40.78 -16.42 74.05
C ALA A 547 -39.92 -15.20 73.69
N TYR A 548 -38.73 -15.40 73.07
CA TYR A 548 -37.90 -14.30 72.57
C TYR A 548 -38.50 -13.55 71.37
N ASN A 549 -39.49 -14.12 70.67
CA ASN A 549 -40.15 -13.46 69.54
C ASN A 549 -41.45 -12.74 69.95
N GLU A 550 -42.10 -13.16 71.04
CA GLU A 550 -43.33 -12.52 71.55
C GLU A 550 -43.05 -11.30 72.45
N ASP A 551 -41.95 -11.29 73.20
CA ASP A 551 -41.56 -10.14 74.06
C ASP A 551 -41.07 -8.91 73.27
N ASP A 552 -40.76 -9.05 71.98
CA ASP A 552 -40.34 -7.94 71.10
C ASP A 552 -41.53 -7.17 70.47
N GLN A 553 -42.78 -7.61 70.67
CA GLN A 553 -43.98 -6.97 70.10
C GLN A 553 -44.89 -6.24 71.11
N HIS A 554 -44.71 -6.42 72.42
CA HIS A 554 -45.56 -5.77 73.43
C HIS A 554 -44.77 -5.19 74.61
N MET A 555 -44.10 -4.04 74.44
CA MET A 555 -43.90 -3.09 75.56
C MET A 555 -43.90 -1.64 75.05
N THR A 556 -45.10 -1.12 74.82
CA THR A 556 -45.39 0.31 74.80
C THR A 556 -45.81 0.73 76.21
N ILE A 557 -45.17 1.77 76.74
CA ILE A 557 -45.67 2.72 77.76
C ILE A 557 -46.14 2.10 79.10
N GLY A 558 -45.35 2.31 80.16
CA GLY A 558 -45.82 2.16 81.53
C GLY A 558 -44.66 2.06 82.49
N GLY A 559 -44.56 3.00 83.42
CA GLY A 559 -43.43 3.12 84.34
C GLY A 559 -43.33 1.98 85.34
N ASP A 560 -42.13 1.92 85.92
CA ASP A 560 -41.77 1.25 87.17
C ASP A 560 -41.57 -0.27 87.13
N LEU A 561 -40.43 -0.66 86.55
CA LEU A 561 -39.65 -1.80 87.06
C LEU A 561 -38.16 -1.62 86.74
N LEU A 562 -37.59 -0.53 87.26
CA LEU A 562 -36.16 -0.25 87.24
C LEU A 562 -35.51 -0.88 88.49
N GLU A 563 -35.16 -2.17 88.47
CA GLU A 563 -34.21 -2.65 89.47
C GLU A 563 -33.22 -3.75 89.05
N ASP A 564 -33.45 -4.56 88.01
CA ASP A 564 -32.56 -5.72 87.73
C ASP A 564 -31.65 -5.66 86.49
N THR A 565 -31.58 -4.55 85.75
CA THR A 565 -30.71 -4.45 84.54
C THR A 565 -29.57 -3.44 84.68
N LYS A 566 -28.94 -3.34 85.85
CA LYS A 566 -27.75 -2.49 86.08
C LYS A 566 -26.39 -3.17 85.83
N VAL A 567 -26.33 -4.44 85.38
CA VAL A 567 -25.06 -5.18 85.27
C VAL A 567 -24.36 -5.05 83.90
N ASN A 568 -25.03 -4.62 82.84
CA ASN A 568 -24.42 -4.57 81.48
C ASN A 568 -24.43 -3.17 80.83
N MET A 569 -24.16 -2.12 81.61
CA MET A 569 -23.99 -0.74 81.08
C MET A 569 -22.71 -0.55 80.21
N ASN A 570 -21.78 -1.51 80.18
CA ASN A 570 -20.49 -1.35 79.50
C ASN A 570 -20.35 -2.11 78.16
N VAL A 571 -21.38 -2.83 77.70
CA VAL A 571 -21.33 -3.54 76.41
C VAL A 571 -22.47 -3.03 75.52
N PRO A 572 -22.18 -2.21 74.50
CA PRO A 572 -23.23 -1.67 73.65
C PRO A 572 -23.91 -2.77 72.83
N ASN A 573 -25.24 -2.73 72.75
CA ASN A 573 -26.01 -3.67 71.94
C ASN A 573 -25.73 -3.42 70.44
N ARG A 574 -25.91 -4.43 69.57
CA ARG A 574 -25.62 -4.38 68.12
C ARG A 574 -26.20 -3.16 67.42
N LYS A 575 -27.42 -2.73 67.78
CA LYS A 575 -28.04 -1.49 67.25
C LYS A 575 -27.25 -0.23 67.66
N GLN A 576 -26.76 -0.17 68.90
CA GLN A 576 -25.94 0.93 69.41
C GLN A 576 -24.55 0.95 68.77
N ILE A 577 -23.93 -0.23 68.57
CA ILE A 577 -22.65 -0.36 67.84
C ILE A 577 -22.81 0.15 66.41
N LYS A 578 -23.90 -0.23 65.71
CA LYS A 578 -24.18 0.22 64.33
C LYS A 578 -24.42 1.74 64.27
N ALA A 579 -25.13 2.30 65.24
CA ALA A 579 -25.36 3.73 65.33
C ALA A 579 -24.07 4.53 65.64
N GLN A 580 -23.21 4.01 66.53
CA GLN A 580 -21.91 4.62 66.83
C GLN A 580 -20.95 4.54 65.65
N SER A 581 -20.89 3.40 64.95
CA SER A 581 -20.06 3.25 63.75
C SER A 581 -20.55 4.10 62.58
N ALA A 582 -21.87 4.25 62.40
CA ALA A 582 -22.43 5.19 61.44
C ALA A 582 -22.05 6.66 61.77
N ARG A 583 -22.14 7.07 63.04
CA ARG A 583 -21.70 8.40 63.50
C ARG A 583 -20.20 8.65 63.29
N ILE A 584 -19.35 7.64 63.47
CA ILE A 584 -17.90 7.76 63.25
C ILE A 584 -17.62 8.00 61.76
N VAL A 585 -18.33 7.29 60.88
CA VAL A 585 -18.21 7.47 59.42
C VAL A 585 -18.70 8.85 59.00
N GLU A 586 -19.85 9.32 59.48
CA GLU A 586 -20.35 10.68 59.21
C GLU A 586 -19.38 11.76 59.70
N ASN A 587 -18.77 11.59 60.88
CA ASN A 587 -17.78 12.53 61.40
C ASN A 587 -16.45 12.50 60.64
N ALA A 588 -16.07 11.36 60.06
CA ALA A 588 -14.91 11.26 59.18
C ALA A 588 -15.18 11.98 57.85
N ILE A 589 -16.36 11.77 57.26
CA ILE A 589 -16.78 12.46 56.03
C ILE A 589 -16.83 13.98 56.23
N ARG A 590 -17.39 14.46 57.35
CA ARG A 590 -17.41 15.91 57.68
C ARG A 590 -16.02 16.54 57.88
N ARG A 591 -15.02 15.75 58.28
CA ARG A 591 -13.62 16.22 58.40
C ARG A 591 -12.87 16.24 57.06
N GLU A 592 -13.33 15.50 56.06
CA GLU A 592 -12.77 15.54 54.71
C GLU A 592 -13.39 16.67 53.86
N GLU A 593 -14.58 17.15 54.22
CA GLU A 593 -15.27 18.28 53.57
C GLU A 593 -14.95 19.66 54.17
N SER A 594 -14.20 19.71 55.29
CA SER A 594 -13.68 20.95 55.91
C SER A 594 -12.19 21.10 55.63
#